data_AF-A0A1H9XIE5-F1
#
_entry.id   AF-A0A1H9XIE5-F1
#
_cell.length_a   1.000
_cell.length_b   1.000
_cell.length_c   1.000
_cell.angle_alpha   90.00
_cell.angle_beta   90.00
_cell.angle_gamma   90.00
#
_symmetry.space_group_name_H-M   'P 1'
#
loop_
_entity.id
_entity.type
_entity.pdbx_description
1 polymer ?
#
loop_
_entity_poly.entity_id
_entity_poly.type
_entity_poly.pdbx_seq_one_letter_code
_entity_poly.pdbx_strand_id
1 'polypeptide(L)'
;MTVNGLPAHVLLVHLVVVLLPLTAVAAVLVSVWPAAQRKLTFLVPLGAVVGMAAVPLTTAAGNALAAHLGNPPFIAHHRSLGQQVLPWAAALAVTTTAQWLYLRRQPRPGGPGRLLAVAVVVAAVGTATVVALTGEAGARAVWGNR
;
A
#
# COMPACT_ATOMS: atom_id res chain seq x y z
N MET A 1 11.41 11.47 15.13
CA MET A 1 10.15 10.90 15.67
C MET A 1 10.47 9.56 16.29
N THR A 2 10.28 9.42 17.59
CA THR A 2 10.55 8.18 18.34
C THR A 2 9.32 7.76 19.15
N VAL A 3 9.20 6.47 19.41
CA VAL A 3 8.20 5.87 20.31
C VAL A 3 8.96 4.96 21.26
N ASN A 4 8.87 5.22 22.56
CA ASN A 4 9.62 4.48 23.59
C ASN A 4 11.12 4.35 23.26
N GLY A 5 11.73 5.42 22.73
CA GLY A 5 13.15 5.45 22.33
C GLY A 5 13.47 4.81 20.97
N LEU A 6 12.54 4.11 20.33
CA LEU A 6 12.75 3.49 19.01
C LEU A 6 12.34 4.44 17.87
N PRO A 7 13.00 4.41 16.70
CA PRO A 7 12.56 5.16 15.53
C PRO A 7 11.13 4.79 15.14
N ALA A 8 10.22 5.78 15.14
CA ALA A 8 8.80 5.54 14.85
C ALA A 8 8.59 4.91 13.46
N HIS A 9 9.50 5.17 12.53
CA HIS A 9 9.50 4.59 11.19
C HIS A 9 9.47 3.06 11.21
N VAL A 10 10.23 2.42 12.10
CA VAL A 10 10.30 0.96 12.19
C VAL A 10 8.97 0.37 12.65
N LEU A 11 8.22 1.06 13.50
CA LEU A 11 6.89 0.58 13.91
C LEU A 11 5.85 0.81 12.81
N LEU A 12 5.84 2.01 12.23
CA LEU A 12 4.88 2.39 11.20
C LEU A 12 5.06 1.62 9.89
N VAL A 13 6.31 1.27 9.53
CA VAL A 13 6.57 0.50 8.30
C VAL A 13 5.92 -0.87 8.35
N HIS A 14 5.87 -1.56 9.50
CA HIS A 14 5.19 -2.86 9.62
C HIS A 14 3.71 -2.77 9.28
N LEU A 15 3.04 -1.69 9.68
CA LEU A 15 1.66 -1.44 9.28
C LEU A 15 1.56 -1.34 7.75
N VAL A 16 2.41 -0.54 7.11
CA VAL A 16 2.37 -0.32 5.66
C VAL A 16 2.74 -1.59 4.87
N VAL A 17 3.84 -2.25 5.22
CA VAL A 17 4.36 -3.41 4.47
C VAL A 17 3.52 -4.67 4.64
N VAL A 18 2.68 -4.76 5.67
CA VAL A 18 1.73 -5.86 5.85
C VAL A 18 0.36 -5.50 5.28
N LEU A 19 -0.18 -4.33 5.67
CA LEU A 19 -1.56 -3.98 5.33
C LEU A 19 -1.76 -3.75 3.83
N LEU A 20 -0.86 -3.03 3.16
CA LEU A 20 -1.03 -2.72 1.74
C LEU A 20 -0.94 -3.99 0.86
N PRO A 21 0.05 -4.89 1.02
CA PRO A 21 0.08 -6.14 0.25
C PRO A 21 -1.11 -7.05 0.55
N LEU A 22 -1.53 -7.20 1.81
CA LEU A 22 -2.73 -7.98 2.15
C LEU A 22 -3.99 -7.38 1.52
N THR A 23 -4.12 -6.04 1.54
CA THR A 23 -5.24 -5.33 0.91
C THR A 23 -5.22 -5.51 -0.60
N ALA A 24 -4.06 -5.46 -1.24
CA ALA A 24 -3.90 -5.69 -2.67
C ALA A 24 -4.37 -7.10 -3.08
N VAL A 25 -3.97 -8.14 -2.33
CA VAL A 25 -4.46 -9.51 -2.56
C VAL A 25 -5.97 -9.60 -2.36
N ALA A 26 -6.50 -9.04 -1.26
CA ALA A 26 -7.92 -9.04 -0.99
C ALA A 26 -8.73 -8.29 -2.07
N ALA A 27 -8.20 -7.20 -2.61
CA ALA A 27 -8.81 -6.44 -3.69
C ALA A 27 -8.91 -7.24 -5.00
N VAL A 28 -7.86 -8.00 -5.34
CA VAL A 28 -7.89 -8.91 -6.48
C VAL A 28 -8.94 -10.01 -6.26
N LEU A 29 -8.97 -10.62 -5.06
CA LEU A 29 -9.97 -11.65 -4.72
C LEU A 29 -11.41 -11.13 -4.83
N VAL A 30 -11.70 -9.94 -4.30
CA VAL A 30 -13.02 -9.29 -4.42
C VAL A 30 -13.37 -9.01 -5.89
N SER A 31 -12.38 -8.72 -6.74
CA SER A 31 -12.61 -8.43 -8.16
C SER A 31 -13.02 -9.66 -8.98
N VAL A 32 -12.57 -10.86 -8.61
CA VAL A 32 -12.80 -12.09 -9.40
C VAL A 32 -13.70 -13.12 -8.72
N TRP A 33 -13.94 -13.01 -7.41
CA TRP A 33 -14.65 -14.04 -6.64
C TRP A 33 -15.91 -13.49 -5.95
N PRO A 34 -17.11 -13.86 -6.41
CA PRO A 34 -18.38 -13.43 -5.80
C PRO A 34 -18.54 -13.77 -4.31
N ALA A 35 -17.98 -14.89 -3.84
CA ALA A 35 -18.05 -15.23 -2.42
C ALA A 35 -17.20 -14.29 -1.55
N ALA A 36 -16.04 -13.86 -2.05
CA ALA A 36 -15.19 -12.87 -1.39
C ALA A 36 -15.88 -11.50 -1.31
N GLN A 37 -16.64 -11.11 -2.36
CA GLN A 37 -17.44 -9.89 -2.36
C GLN A 37 -18.46 -9.87 -1.21
N ARG A 38 -18.99 -11.00 -0.75
CA ARG A 38 -19.95 -10.97 0.37
C ARG A 38 -19.28 -10.68 1.72
N LYS A 39 -18.01 -11.05 1.88
CA LYS A 39 -17.30 -10.99 3.17
C LYS A 39 -16.35 -9.80 3.30
N LEU A 40 -15.69 -9.40 2.22
CA LEU A 40 -14.55 -8.46 2.26
C LEU A 40 -14.86 -7.10 1.65
N THR A 41 -16.06 -6.91 1.07
CA THR A 41 -16.37 -5.74 0.23
C THR A 41 -16.15 -4.41 0.94
N PHE A 42 -16.42 -4.29 2.25
CA PHE A 42 -16.08 -3.08 3.02
C PHE A 42 -14.66 -3.08 3.60
N LEU A 43 -14.11 -4.25 3.94
CA LEU A 43 -12.79 -4.35 4.56
C LEU A 43 -11.66 -3.95 3.61
N VAL A 44 -11.79 -4.24 2.31
CA VAL A 44 -10.79 -3.87 1.30
C VAL A 44 -10.61 -2.35 1.17
N PRO A 45 -11.65 -1.54 0.86
CA PRO A 45 -11.48 -0.09 0.77
C PRO A 45 -11.07 0.53 2.10
N LEU A 46 -11.54 0.00 3.24
CA LEU A 46 -11.09 0.45 4.56
C LEU A 46 -9.58 0.21 4.74
N GLY A 47 -9.08 -0.99 4.44
CA GLY A 47 -7.66 -1.32 4.50
C GLY A 47 -6.82 -0.45 3.57
N ALA A 48 -7.32 -0.16 2.37
CA ALA A 48 -6.63 0.68 1.39
C ALA A 48 -6.55 2.14 1.86
N VAL A 49 -7.63 2.69 2.43
CA VAL A 49 -7.65 4.07 2.97
C VAL A 49 -6.75 4.19 4.20
N VAL A 50 -6.81 3.22 5.12
CA VAL A 50 -5.93 3.20 6.30
C VAL A 50 -4.46 3.07 5.87
N GLY A 51 -4.16 2.17 4.93
CA GLY A 51 -2.82 2.01 4.37
C GLY A 51 -2.32 3.29 3.70
N MET A 52 -3.13 3.91 2.84
CA MET A 52 -2.83 5.19 2.20
C MET A 52 -2.53 6.30 3.23
N ALA A 53 -3.34 6.41 4.29
CA ALA A 53 -3.15 7.39 5.35
C ALA A 53 -1.90 7.12 6.21
N ALA A 54 -1.51 5.86 6.36
CA ALA A 54 -0.30 5.47 7.10
C ALA A 54 1.00 5.81 6.34
N VAL A 55 0.98 5.85 5.01
CA VAL A 55 2.16 6.17 4.18
C VAL A 55 2.80 7.53 4.53
N PRO A 56 2.10 8.68 4.54
CA PRO A 56 2.72 9.96 4.87
C PRO A 56 3.28 10.01 6.29
N LEU A 57 2.63 9.36 7.26
CA LEU A 57 3.14 9.24 8.63
C LEU A 57 4.45 8.45 8.67
N THR A 58 4.49 7.33 7.95
CA THR A 58 5.68 6.47 7.82
C THR A 58 6.83 7.20 7.14
N THR A 59 6.53 7.95 6.07
CA THR A 59 7.49 8.76 5.31
C THR A 59 8.05 9.89 6.16
N ALA A 60 7.22 10.61 6.92
CA ALA A 60 7.67 11.66 7.83
C ALA A 60 8.61 11.11 8.91
N ALA A 61 8.25 9.96 9.51
CA ALA A 61 9.10 9.29 10.48
C ALA A 61 10.42 8.80 9.86
N GLY A 62 10.38 8.30 8.62
CA GLY A 62 11.57 7.84 7.88
C GLY A 62 12.51 8.98 7.51
N ASN A 63 11.97 10.13 7.10
CA ASN A 63 12.77 11.33 6.82
C ASN A 63 13.43 11.87 8.09
N ALA A 64 12.73 11.86 9.22
CA ALA A 64 13.32 12.21 10.51
C ALA A 64 14.48 11.27 10.85
N LEU A 65 14.32 9.95 10.69
CA LEU A 65 15.40 8.99 10.92
C LEU A 65 16.59 9.23 9.97
N ALA A 66 16.33 9.41 8.68
CA ALA A 66 17.36 9.63 7.68
C ALA A 66 18.21 10.89 7.92
N ALA A 67 17.60 11.96 8.46
CA ALA A 67 18.32 13.17 8.85
C ALA A 67 19.34 12.90 9.98
N HIS A 68 19.02 12.00 10.93
CA HIS A 68 19.96 11.61 11.99
C HIS A 68 21.09 10.71 11.46
N LEU A 69 20.86 10.00 10.36
CA LEU A 69 21.82 9.08 9.73
C LEU A 69 22.70 9.75 8.66
N GLY A 70 22.55 11.06 8.42
CA GLY A 70 23.37 11.79 7.45
C GLY A 70 23.02 11.54 5.96
N ASN A 71 21.87 10.91 5.67
CA ASN A 71 21.35 10.69 4.30
C ASN A 71 22.33 10.02 3.30
N PRO A 72 22.95 8.87 3.60
CA PRO A 72 23.81 8.17 2.64
C PRO A 72 23.02 7.70 1.38
N PRO A 73 23.72 7.40 0.26
CA PRO A 73 23.09 7.10 -1.03
C PRO A 73 22.05 5.98 -1.01
N PHE A 74 22.26 4.93 -0.21
CA PHE A 74 21.30 3.82 -0.09
C PHE A 74 19.96 4.25 0.54
N ILE A 75 19.97 5.24 1.45
CA ILE A 75 18.73 5.82 2.01
C ILE A 75 18.01 6.65 0.94
N ALA A 76 18.76 7.39 0.11
CA ALA A 76 18.16 8.16 -0.98
C ALA A 76 17.44 7.23 -1.99
N HIS A 77 18.02 6.07 -2.29
CA HIS A 77 17.38 5.06 -3.14
C HIS A 77 16.11 4.46 -2.51
N HIS A 78 16.17 4.03 -1.23
CA HIS A 78 14.98 3.56 -0.52
C HIS A 78 13.88 4.64 -0.47
N ARG A 79 14.26 5.91 -0.23
CA ARG A 79 13.32 7.04 -0.19
C ARG A 79 12.65 7.28 -1.54
N SER A 80 13.38 7.21 -2.66
CA SER A 80 12.80 7.46 -3.98
C SER A 80 11.78 6.39 -4.39
N LEU A 81 12.00 5.13 -3.98
CA LEU A 81 10.99 4.07 -4.09
C LEU A 81 9.83 4.30 -3.13
N GLY A 82 10.11 4.65 -1.87
CA GLY A 82 9.09 4.93 -0.85
C GLY A 82 8.12 6.06 -1.24
N GLN A 83 8.60 7.08 -1.95
CA GLN A 83 7.76 8.17 -2.47
C GLN A 83 6.71 7.70 -3.48
N GLN A 84 6.97 6.60 -4.19
CA GLN A 84 6.02 6.02 -5.13
C GLN A 84 4.89 5.25 -4.43
N VAL A 85 5.05 4.87 -3.16
CA VAL A 85 4.03 4.07 -2.44
C VAL A 85 2.73 4.85 -2.28
N LEU A 86 2.80 6.15 -1.99
CA LEU A 86 1.60 6.98 -1.77
C LEU A 86 0.67 7.05 -3.00
N PRO A 87 1.12 7.41 -4.22
CA PRO A 87 0.23 7.47 -5.37
C PRO A 87 -0.39 6.11 -5.71
N TRP A 88 0.35 5.00 -5.56
CA TRP A 88 -0.20 3.66 -5.77
C TRP A 88 -1.22 3.26 -4.70
N ALA A 89 -0.94 3.54 -3.42
CA ALA A 89 -1.89 3.31 -2.33
C ALA A 89 -3.16 4.15 -2.51
N ALA A 90 -3.04 5.39 -3.00
CA ALA A 90 -4.19 6.24 -3.34
C ALA A 90 -5.00 5.67 -4.51
N ALA A 91 -4.34 5.19 -5.57
CA ALA A 91 -5.01 4.51 -6.67
C ALA A 91 -5.76 3.26 -6.18
N LEU A 92 -5.16 2.47 -5.29
CA LEU A 92 -5.81 1.31 -4.68
C LEU A 92 -7.03 1.72 -3.84
N ALA A 93 -6.91 2.76 -3.01
CA ALA A 93 -8.01 3.25 -2.19
C ALA A 93 -9.19 3.77 -3.04
N VAL A 94 -8.91 4.57 -4.07
CA VAL A 94 -9.95 5.10 -4.97
C VAL A 94 -10.64 3.99 -5.74
N THR A 95 -9.88 3.09 -6.38
CA THR A 95 -10.45 2.03 -7.21
C THR A 95 -11.25 1.02 -6.40
N THR A 96 -10.76 0.60 -5.23
CA THR A 96 -11.48 -0.32 -4.34
C THR A 96 -12.72 0.32 -3.72
N THR A 97 -12.68 1.62 -3.40
CA THR A 97 -13.86 2.36 -2.92
C THR A 97 -14.91 2.46 -4.02
N ALA A 98 -14.50 2.79 -5.25
CA ALA A 98 -15.39 2.81 -6.40
C ALA A 98 -16.01 1.43 -6.67
N GLN A 99 -15.22 0.36 -6.56
CA GLN A 99 -15.70 -1.02 -6.70
C GLN A 99 -16.72 -1.38 -5.61
N TRP A 100 -16.44 -1.03 -4.37
CA TRP A 100 -17.37 -1.22 -3.25
C TRP A 100 -18.70 -0.50 -3.48
N LEU A 101 -18.67 0.78 -3.86
CA LEU A 101 -19.87 1.56 -4.18
C LEU A 101 -20.64 0.98 -5.37
N TYR A 102 -19.93 0.51 -6.40
CA TYR A 102 -20.51 -0.12 -7.58
C TYR A 102 -21.23 -1.42 -7.21
N LEU A 103 -20.57 -2.33 -6.47
CA LEU A 103 -21.12 -3.62 -6.07
C LEU A 103 -22.33 -3.48 -5.13
N ARG A 104 -22.38 -2.43 -4.29
CA ARG A 104 -23.54 -2.12 -3.44
C ARG A 104 -24.83 -1.88 -4.23
N ARG A 105 -24.74 -1.47 -5.49
CA ARG A 105 -25.91 -1.21 -6.35
C ARG A 105 -26.45 -2.48 -7.03
N GLN A 106 -25.89 -3.65 -6.75
CA GLN A 106 -26.23 -4.93 -7.40
C GLN A 106 -26.29 -4.82 -8.94
N PRO A 107 -25.22 -4.33 -9.58
CA PRO A 107 -25.22 -4.07 -11.01
C PRO A 107 -25.30 -5.37 -11.80
N ARG A 108 -25.91 -5.30 -12.99
CA ARG A 108 -25.87 -6.42 -13.94
C ARG A 108 -24.44 -6.64 -14.45
N PRO A 109 -24.03 -7.88 -14.75
CA PRO A 109 -22.74 -8.16 -15.37
C PRO A 109 -22.56 -7.34 -16.65
N GLY A 110 -21.38 -6.70 -16.84
CA GLY A 110 -21.18 -5.80 -17.97
C GLY A 110 -19.78 -5.20 -18.06
N GLY A 111 -19.58 -4.35 -19.07
CA GLY A 111 -18.32 -3.64 -19.33
C GLY A 111 -17.80 -2.79 -18.16
N PRO A 112 -18.64 -1.95 -17.50
CA PRO A 112 -18.19 -1.10 -16.39
C PRO A 112 -17.57 -1.88 -15.22
N GLY A 113 -18.18 -3.01 -14.84
CA GLY A 113 -17.63 -3.87 -13.79
C GLY A 113 -16.27 -4.49 -14.16
N ARG A 114 -16.09 -4.88 -15.43
CA ARG A 114 -14.81 -5.39 -15.94
C ARG A 114 -13.72 -4.32 -15.94
N LEU A 115 -14.03 -3.11 -16.41
CA LEU A 115 -13.08 -1.99 -16.41
C LEU A 115 -12.63 -1.65 -14.99
N LEU A 116 -13.57 -1.64 -14.04
CA LEU A 116 -13.27 -1.37 -12.64
C LEU A 116 -12.43 -2.49 -11.99
N ALA A 117 -12.73 -3.75 -12.29
CA ALA A 117 -11.90 -4.88 -11.86
C ALA A 117 -10.47 -4.78 -12.40
N VAL A 118 -10.29 -4.44 -13.69
CA VAL A 118 -8.95 -4.23 -14.27
C VAL A 118 -8.23 -3.07 -13.58
N ALA A 119 -8.91 -1.94 -13.33
CA ALA A 119 -8.32 -0.80 -12.63
C ALA A 119 -7.86 -1.17 -11.20
N VAL A 120 -8.67 -1.93 -10.47
CA VAL A 120 -8.31 -2.45 -9.14
C VAL A 120 -7.09 -3.36 -9.21
N VAL A 121 -7.05 -4.28 -10.19
CA VAL A 121 -5.91 -5.21 -10.36
C VAL A 121 -4.62 -4.44 -10.67
N VAL A 122 -4.67 -3.46 -11.57
CA VAL A 122 -3.51 -2.61 -11.89
C VAL A 122 -3.02 -1.86 -10.65
N ALA A 123 -3.93 -1.24 -9.89
CA ALA A 123 -3.57 -0.54 -8.67
C ALA A 123 -2.99 -1.48 -7.60
N ALA A 124 -3.54 -2.70 -7.47
CA ALA A 124 -3.08 -3.72 -6.54
C ALA A 124 -1.67 -4.21 -6.89
N VAL A 125 -1.42 -4.53 -8.16
CA VAL A 125 -0.10 -4.96 -8.64
C VAL A 125 0.93 -3.85 -8.46
N GLY A 126 0.61 -2.62 -8.85
CA GLY A 126 1.51 -1.47 -8.66
C GLY A 126 1.83 -1.23 -7.19
N THR A 127 0.82 -1.25 -6.31
CA THR A 127 1.02 -1.13 -4.86
C THR A 127 1.94 -2.23 -4.32
N ALA A 128 1.64 -3.50 -4.62
CA ALA A 128 2.45 -4.62 -4.14
C ALA A 128 3.90 -4.55 -4.65
N THR A 129 4.09 -4.17 -5.92
CA THR A 129 5.40 -4.06 -6.55
C THR A 129 6.24 -2.98 -5.88
N VAL A 130 5.71 -1.76 -5.74
CA VAL A 130 6.47 -0.65 -5.16
C VAL A 130 6.74 -0.87 -3.67
N VAL A 131 5.80 -1.46 -2.93
CA VAL A 131 6.05 -1.87 -1.53
C VAL A 131 7.17 -2.90 -1.44
N ALA A 132 7.18 -3.91 -2.31
CA ALA A 132 8.23 -4.93 -2.35
C ALA A 132 9.60 -4.33 -2.70
N LEU A 133 9.68 -3.48 -3.73
CA LEU A 133 10.93 -2.81 -4.13
C LEU A 133 11.45 -1.88 -3.03
N THR A 134 10.56 -1.13 -2.39
CA THR A 134 10.92 -0.26 -1.25
C THR A 134 11.44 -1.08 -0.07
N GLY A 135 10.78 -2.20 0.24
CA GLY A 135 11.17 -3.13 1.28
C GLY A 135 12.52 -3.80 1.00
N GLU A 136 12.75 -4.24 -0.23
CA GLU A 136 14.04 -4.79 -0.66
C GLU A 136 15.17 -3.76 -0.52
N ALA A 137 14.96 -2.53 -0.99
CA ALA A 137 15.94 -1.45 -0.84
C ALA A 137 16.24 -1.15 0.64
N GLY A 138 15.22 -1.20 1.50
CA GLY A 138 15.38 -1.06 2.95
C GLY A 138 16.14 -2.23 3.58
N ALA A 139 15.86 -3.46 3.15
CA ALA A 139 16.56 -4.64 3.62
C ALA A 139 18.04 -4.61 3.21
N ARG A 140 18.35 -4.25 1.95
CA ARG A 140 19.73 -4.08 1.48
C ARG A 140 20.47 -2.95 2.21
N ALA A 141 19.78 -1.89 2.62
CA ALA A 141 20.38 -0.81 3.40
C ALA A 141 20.90 -1.27 4.77
N VAL A 142 20.24 -2.26 5.39
CA VAL A 142 20.59 -2.78 6.72
C VAL A 142 21.49 -4.02 6.62
N TRP A 143 21.17 -4.93 5.69
CA TRP A 143 21.73 -6.29 5.61
C TRP A 143 22.51 -6.55 4.33
N GLY A 144 22.59 -5.59 3.42
CA GLY A 144 23.40 -5.72 2.21
C GLY A 144 24.88 -5.75 2.59
N ASN A 145 25.54 -6.88 2.34
CA ASN A 145 27.01 -6.91 2.31
C ASN A 145 27.46 -5.89 1.26
N ARG A 146 28.23 -4.90 1.71
CA ARG A 146 28.75 -3.82 0.87
C ARG A 146 29.61 -4.34 -0.26
#